data_AF-A0A9D3ANH1-F1
#
_entry.id   AF-A0A9D3ANH1-F1
#
_cell.length_a   1.000
_cell.length_b   1.000
_cell.length_c   1.000
_cell.angle_alpha   90.00
_cell.angle_beta   90.00
_cell.angle_gamma   90.00
#
_symmetry.space_group_name_H-M   'P 1'
#
loop_
_entity.id
_entity.type
_entity.pdbx_description
1 polymer ?
#
loop_
_entity_poly.entity_id
_entity_poly.type
_entity_poly.pdbx_seq_one_letter_code
_entity_poly.pdbx_strand_id
1 'polypeptide(L)'
;MIIKSNYKKTPYSEIELFNICKDLNNAIKYLPSEVENINTDSDNLSFTVKGMGNIALRISNRVENNLVQMVPEGKTPFPFTLNIHIRPDGNTSECQFEIDANLNPLMQMMASRPLQNLVNMMAEKISEKKD
;
A
#
# COMPACT_ATOMS: atom_id res chain seq x y z
N MET A 1 -13.73 -9.18 1.93
CA MET A 1 -13.56 -8.97 0.48
C MET A 1 -12.09 -8.76 0.24
N ILE A 2 -11.49 -9.54 -0.65
CA ILE A 2 -10.06 -9.45 -0.97
C ILE A 2 -9.92 -8.87 -2.38
N ILE A 3 -9.14 -7.81 -2.50
CA ILE A 3 -8.81 -7.14 -3.77
C ILE A 3 -7.30 -7.16 -3.92
N LYS A 4 -6.82 -7.51 -5.11
CA LYS A 4 -5.39 -7.59 -5.41
C LYS A 4 -5.07 -6.85 -6.69
N SER A 5 -3.91 -6.21 -6.75
CA SER A 5 -3.30 -5.86 -8.03
C SER A 5 -2.80 -7.12 -8.73
N ASN A 6 -2.47 -7.02 -10.01
CA ASN A 6 -1.56 -8.00 -10.60
C ASN A 6 -0.16 -7.86 -9.96
N TYR A 7 0.63 -8.93 -10.03
CA TYR A 7 2.06 -8.81 -9.75
C TYR A 7 2.70 -7.89 -10.78
N LYS A 8 3.58 -7.00 -10.30
CA LYS A 8 4.36 -6.08 -11.13
C LYS A 8 5.83 -6.25 -10.81
N LYS A 9 6.63 -6.49 -11.84
CA LYS A 9 8.09 -6.49 -11.73
C LYS A 9 8.58 -5.12 -11.31
N THR A 10 9.52 -5.08 -10.37
CA THR A 10 10.16 -3.87 -9.85
C THR A 10 11.64 -3.87 -10.22
N PRO A 11 12.30 -2.70 -10.28
CA PRO A 11 13.73 -2.63 -10.55
C PRO A 11 14.61 -3.01 -9.35
N TYR A 12 14.00 -3.36 -8.22
CA TYR A 12 14.68 -3.63 -6.95
C TYR A 12 14.71 -5.13 -6.67
N SER A 13 15.77 -5.62 -6.04
CA SER A 13 15.74 -6.94 -5.39
C SER A 13 14.67 -6.99 -4.30
N GLU A 14 14.28 -8.19 -3.87
CA GLU A 14 13.32 -8.38 -2.78
C GLU A 14 13.80 -7.77 -1.46
N ILE A 15 15.12 -7.76 -1.23
CA ILE A 15 15.75 -7.18 -0.04
C ILE A 15 15.65 -5.65 -0.10
N GLU A 16 16.00 -5.05 -1.24
CA GLU A 16 15.90 -3.60 -1.45
C GLU A 16 14.46 -3.13 -1.36
N LEU A 17 13.54 -3.81 -2.04
CA LEU A 17 12.12 -3.48 -2.02
C LEU A 17 11.54 -3.61 -0.61
N PHE A 18 11.88 -4.67 0.12
CA PHE A 18 11.45 -4.83 1.50
C PHE A 18 12.00 -3.72 2.39
N ASN A 19 13.27 -3.33 2.24
CA ASN A 19 13.85 -2.22 2.98
C ASN A 19 13.17 -0.88 2.67
N ILE A 20 12.74 -0.67 1.42
CA ILE A 20 11.92 0.49 1.04
C ILE A 20 10.57 0.43 1.74
N CYS A 21 9.85 -0.70 1.64
CA CYS A 21 8.48 -0.82 2.13
C CYS A 21 8.37 -0.91 3.66
N LYS A 22 9.39 -1.43 4.36
CA LYS A 22 9.33 -1.66 5.81
C LYS A 22 9.43 -0.39 6.64
N ASP A 23 9.88 0.73 6.03
CA ASP A 23 10.02 2.03 6.66
C ASP A 23 9.11 3.02 5.93
N LEU A 24 8.04 3.47 6.61
CA LEU A 24 7.04 4.32 5.98
C LEU A 24 7.55 5.73 5.64
N ASN A 25 8.71 6.16 6.14
CA ASN A 25 9.33 7.39 5.67
C ASN A 25 9.59 7.37 4.16
N ASN A 26 9.80 6.18 3.57
CA ASN A 26 9.99 6.03 2.14
C ASN A 26 8.70 6.20 1.33
N ALA A 27 7.53 6.06 1.95
CA ALA A 27 6.23 6.10 1.27
C ALA A 27 5.97 7.46 0.61
N ILE A 28 6.53 8.56 1.13
CA ILE A 28 6.41 9.91 0.57
C ILE A 28 6.76 9.93 -0.91
N LYS A 29 7.78 9.16 -1.33
CA LYS A 29 8.23 9.09 -2.73
C LYS A 29 7.21 8.45 -3.64
N TYR A 30 6.27 7.67 -3.12
CA TYR A 30 5.30 6.89 -3.89
C TYR A 30 3.87 7.44 -3.79
N LEU A 31 3.64 8.44 -2.94
CA LEU A 31 2.35 9.11 -2.84
C LEU A 31 2.07 9.99 -4.08
N PRO A 32 0.79 10.14 -4.48
CA PRO A 32 0.38 11.11 -5.49
C PRO A 32 0.71 12.54 -5.05
N SER A 33 0.95 13.44 -6.02
CA SER A 33 1.22 14.87 -5.77
C SER A 33 0.06 15.63 -5.13
N GLU A 34 -1.15 15.07 -5.18
CA GLU A 34 -2.41 15.68 -4.79
C GLU A 34 -2.75 15.47 -3.31
N VAL A 35 -1.86 14.82 -2.54
CA VAL A 35 -2.01 14.62 -1.10
C VAL A 35 -1.27 15.71 -0.30
N GLU A 36 -1.83 16.10 0.84
CA GLU A 36 -1.33 17.17 1.70
C GLU A 36 -1.18 16.69 3.15
N ASN A 37 -0.54 17.49 4.02
CA ASN A 37 -0.37 17.20 5.45
C ASN A 37 0.24 15.80 5.72
N ILE A 38 1.28 15.46 4.96
CA ILE A 38 1.96 14.17 5.10
C ILE A 38 2.73 14.17 6.42
N ASN A 39 2.44 13.20 7.27
CA ASN A 39 3.21 12.89 8.47
C ASN A 39 3.59 11.41 8.44
N THR A 40 4.84 11.10 8.76
CA THR A 40 5.33 9.72 8.71
C THR A 40 6.45 9.50 9.71
N ASP A 41 6.54 8.27 10.19
CA ASP A 41 7.70 7.72 10.88
C ASP A 41 8.00 6.32 10.32
N SER A 42 8.81 5.51 11.01
CA SER A 42 9.14 4.15 10.56
C SER A 42 7.94 3.22 10.40
N ASP A 43 6.89 3.43 11.18
CA ASP A 43 5.75 2.54 11.32
C ASP A 43 4.42 3.19 10.93
N ASN A 44 4.33 4.52 10.91
CA ASN A 44 3.09 5.26 10.69
C ASN A 44 3.18 6.17 9.47
N LEU A 45 2.05 6.32 8.78
CA LEU A 45 1.85 7.22 7.65
C LEU A 45 0.46 7.81 7.72
N SER A 46 0.35 9.14 7.70
CA SER A 46 -0.91 9.83 7.51
C SER A 46 -0.81 10.92 6.46
N PHE A 47 -1.86 11.10 5.66
CA PHE A 47 -1.95 12.15 4.65
C PHE A 47 -3.41 12.50 4.37
N THR A 48 -3.65 13.72 3.92
CA THR A 48 -4.97 14.21 3.54
C THR A 48 -5.15 14.11 2.04
N VAL A 49 -6.23 13.45 1.60
CA VAL A 49 -6.66 13.42 0.20
C VAL A 49 -7.78 14.44 0.02
N LYS A 50 -7.59 15.39 -0.90
CA LYS A 50 -8.58 16.43 -1.19
C LYS A 50 -9.94 15.82 -1.56
N GLY A 51 -10.98 16.18 -0.82
CA GLY A 51 -12.35 15.68 -1.01
C GLY A 51 -12.66 14.32 -0.36
N MET A 52 -11.66 13.61 0.18
CA MET A 52 -11.86 12.30 0.84
C MET A 52 -11.46 12.30 2.33
N GLY A 53 -10.65 13.26 2.76
CA GLY A 53 -10.27 13.45 4.17
C GLY A 53 -8.91 12.85 4.52
N ASN A 54 -8.63 12.73 5.81
CA ASN A 54 -7.37 12.19 6.33
C ASN A 54 -7.38 10.66 6.29
N ILE A 55 -6.33 10.08 5.72
CA ILE A 55 -6.01 8.66 5.77
C ILE A 55 -4.81 8.49 6.69
N ALA A 56 -4.92 7.61 7.69
CA ALA A 56 -3.80 7.20 8.52
C ALA A 56 -3.68 5.67 8.52
N LEU A 57 -2.44 5.19 8.40
CA LEU A 57 -2.05 3.80 8.34
C LEU A 57 -0.88 3.58 9.31
N ARG A 58 -0.83 2.39 9.89
CA ARG A 58 0.31 1.91 10.66
C ARG A 58 0.72 0.51 10.23
N ILE A 59 1.99 0.18 10.33
CA ILE A 59 2.47 -1.19 10.14
C ILE A 59 1.96 -2.07 11.28
N SER A 60 1.38 -3.22 10.93
CA SER A 60 0.95 -4.24 11.88
C SER A 60 1.81 -5.49 11.84
N ASN A 61 2.47 -5.78 10.72
CA ASN A 61 3.33 -6.94 10.59
C ASN A 61 4.40 -6.75 9.50
N ARG A 62 5.54 -7.41 9.66
CA ARG A 62 6.62 -7.51 8.68
C ARG A 62 7.09 -8.97 8.63
N VAL A 63 7.17 -9.54 7.42
CA VAL A 63 7.85 -10.81 7.17
C VAL A 63 9.02 -10.49 6.26
N GLU A 64 10.24 -10.73 6.76
CA GLU A 64 11.48 -10.32 6.09
C GLU A 64 11.50 -10.74 4.62
N ASN A 65 11.77 -9.76 3.74
CA ASN A 65 11.85 -9.90 2.28
C ASN A 65 10.58 -10.43 1.60
N ASN A 66 9.44 -10.47 2.30
CA ASN A 66 8.23 -11.13 1.79
C ASN A 66 6.95 -10.29 1.96
N LEU A 67 6.74 -9.66 3.11
CA LEU A 67 5.48 -8.99 3.42
C LEU A 67 5.72 -7.75 4.28
N VAL A 68 5.05 -6.66 3.90
CA VAL A 68 4.76 -5.55 4.81
C VAL A 68 3.24 -5.39 4.90
N GLN A 69 2.72 -5.43 6.11
CA GLN A 69 1.29 -5.31 6.37
C GLN A 69 1.00 -4.04 7.14
N MET A 70 -0.01 -3.31 6.68
CA MET A 70 -0.51 -2.09 7.29
C MET A 70 -2.00 -2.20 7.60
N VAL A 71 -2.44 -1.49 8.63
CA VAL A 71 -3.84 -1.34 9.01
C VAL A 71 -4.17 0.14 9.23
N PRO A 72 -5.43 0.55 9.05
CA PRO A 72 -5.88 1.90 9.39
C PRO A 72 -5.59 2.26 10.83
N GLU A 73 -5.19 3.50 11.04
CA GLU A 73 -5.08 4.12 12.36
C GLU A 73 -6.16 5.21 12.50
N GLY A 74 -6.89 5.19 13.62
CA GLY A 74 -8.00 6.12 13.86
C GLY A 74 -9.35 5.69 13.24
N LYS A 75 -10.22 6.67 12.96
CA LYS A 75 -11.57 6.41 12.44
C LYS A 75 -11.51 6.12 10.94
N THR A 76 -11.71 4.85 10.58
CA THR A 76 -11.93 4.40 9.21
C THR A 76 -13.41 4.07 8.97
N PRO A 77 -13.98 4.29 7.77
CA PRO A 77 -15.35 3.89 7.45
C PRO A 77 -15.58 2.37 7.56
N PHE A 78 -14.50 1.57 7.47
CA PHE A 78 -14.51 0.13 7.68
C PHE A 78 -13.11 -0.40 7.98
N PRO A 79 -12.98 -1.51 8.72
CA PRO A 79 -11.69 -2.15 8.95
C PRO A 79 -11.18 -2.80 7.65
N PHE A 80 -9.91 -2.60 7.37
CA PHE A 80 -9.19 -3.30 6.30
C PHE A 80 -7.74 -3.55 6.67
N THR A 81 -7.10 -4.43 5.92
CA THR A 81 -5.66 -4.68 5.96
C THR A 81 -5.10 -4.41 4.57
N LEU A 82 -3.99 -3.67 4.49
CA LEU A 82 -3.22 -3.46 3.27
C LEU A 82 -1.93 -4.29 3.35
N ASN A 83 -1.78 -5.24 2.44
CA ASN A 83 -0.60 -6.09 2.32
C ASN A 83 0.21 -5.68 1.08
N ILE A 84 1.53 -5.56 1.26
CA ILE A 84 2.51 -5.49 0.17
C ILE A 84 3.23 -6.83 0.14
N HIS A 85 2.86 -7.67 -0.83
CA HIS A 85 3.52 -8.96 -1.07
C HIS A 85 4.72 -8.75 -2.00
N ILE A 86 5.87 -9.32 -1.62
CA ILE A 86 7.13 -9.23 -2.34
C ILE A 86 7.61 -10.65 -2.65
N ARG A 87 8.05 -10.88 -3.89
CA ARG A 87 8.61 -12.16 -4.33
C ARG A 87 9.89 -11.94 -5.15
N PRO A 88 10.93 -12.76 -4.97
CA PRO A 88 12.15 -12.64 -5.76
C PRO A 88 11.91 -13.01 -7.23
N ASP A 89 12.60 -12.31 -8.14
CA ASP A 89 12.65 -12.58 -9.58
C ASP A 89 14.08 -12.30 -10.09
N GLY A 90 14.96 -13.29 -9.96
CA GLY A 90 16.38 -13.16 -10.31
C GLY A 90 17.10 -12.10 -9.46
N ASN A 91 17.62 -11.06 -10.10
CA ASN A 91 18.24 -9.90 -9.42
C ASN A 91 17.23 -8.77 -9.13
N THR A 92 15.95 -9.02 -9.35
CA THR A 92 14.84 -8.09 -9.17
C THR A 92 13.75 -8.76 -8.33
N SER A 93 12.58 -8.13 -8.23
CA SER A 93 11.43 -8.69 -7.52
C SER A 93 10.13 -8.37 -8.22
N GLU A 94 9.07 -9.10 -7.88
CA GLU A 94 7.70 -8.74 -8.18
C GLU A 94 6.99 -8.29 -6.90
N CYS A 95 6.10 -7.31 -7.03
CA CYS A 95 5.26 -6.83 -5.94
C CYS A 95 3.77 -6.96 -6.27
N GLN A 96 2.94 -7.15 -5.25
CA GLN A 96 1.48 -7.09 -5.34
C GLN A 96 0.93 -6.35 -4.12
N PHE A 97 0.00 -5.43 -4.37
CA PHE A 97 -0.78 -4.79 -3.32
C PHE A 97 -2.10 -5.54 -3.16
N GLU A 98 -2.48 -5.81 -1.91
CA GLU A 98 -3.71 -6.49 -1.57
C GLU A 98 -4.43 -5.75 -0.45
N ILE A 99 -5.74 -5.54 -0.62
CA ILE A 99 -6.62 -5.03 0.43
C ILE A 99 -7.56 -6.16 0.83
N ASP A 100 -7.54 -6.54 2.11
CA ASP A 100 -8.55 -7.39 2.74
C ASP A 100 -9.46 -6.53 3.63
N ALA A 101 -10.70 -6.33 3.20
CA ALA A 101 -11.69 -5.49 3.87
C ALA A 101 -12.91 -6.29 4.30
N ASN A 102 -13.32 -6.17 5.56
CA ASN A 102 -14.53 -6.80 6.07
C ASN A 102 -15.76 -5.92 5.80
N LEU A 103 -16.34 -6.06 4.61
CA LEU A 103 -17.46 -5.26 4.12
C LEU A 103 -18.74 -6.09 3.98
N ASN A 104 -19.89 -5.47 4.27
CA ASN A 104 -21.17 -6.02 3.86
C ASN A 104 -21.37 -5.92 2.33
N PRO A 105 -22.31 -6.68 1.73
CA PRO A 105 -22.48 -6.72 0.27
C PRO A 105 -22.72 -5.36 -0.40
N LEU A 106 -23.51 -4.48 0.23
CA LEU A 106 -23.79 -3.15 -0.31
C LEU A 106 -22.52 -2.30 -0.38
N MET A 107 -21.72 -2.30 0.70
CA MET A 107 -20.43 -1.59 0.74
C MET A 107 -19.42 -2.20 -0.23
N GLN A 108 -19.39 -3.52 -0.40
CA GLN A 108 -18.52 -4.18 -1.39
C GLN A 108 -18.80 -3.65 -2.79
N MET A 109 -20.06 -3.55 -3.22
CA MET A 109 -20.42 -3.04 -4.55
C MET A 109 -19.90 -1.62 -4.79
N MET A 110 -19.98 -0.75 -3.78
CA MET A 110 -19.52 0.64 -3.87
C MET A 110 -17.99 0.76 -3.81
N ALA A 111 -17.33 -0.08 -3.00
CA ALA A 111 -15.91 0.01 -2.72
C ALA A 111 -15.02 -0.79 -3.70
N SER A 112 -15.55 -1.82 -4.37
CA SER A 112 -14.76 -2.71 -5.22
C SER A 112 -13.94 -1.98 -6.29
N ARG A 113 -14.59 -1.12 -7.09
CA ARG A 113 -13.92 -0.39 -8.17
C ARG A 113 -12.87 0.61 -7.65
N PRO A 114 -13.16 1.51 -6.69
CA PRO A 114 -12.15 2.44 -6.20
C PRO A 114 -10.99 1.74 -5.49
N LEU A 115 -11.23 0.68 -4.71
CA LEU A 115 -10.16 -0.09 -4.07
C LEU A 115 -9.31 -0.85 -5.08
N GLN A 116 -9.93 -1.41 -6.14
CA GLN A 116 -9.19 -2.06 -7.24
C GLN A 116 -8.28 -1.05 -7.96
N ASN A 117 -8.78 0.16 -8.23
CA ASN A 117 -7.98 1.22 -8.84
C ASN A 117 -6.81 1.63 -7.94
N LEU A 118 -7.03 1.71 -6.62
CA LEU A 118 -6.00 2.06 -5.64
C LEU A 118 -4.85 1.04 -5.63
N VAL A 119 -5.13 -0.26 -5.48
CA VAL A 119 -4.07 -1.28 -5.48
C VAL A 119 -3.31 -1.33 -6.80
N ASN A 120 -3.99 -1.12 -7.93
CA ASN A 120 -3.35 -1.06 -9.24
C ASN A 120 -2.43 0.15 -9.38
N MET A 121 -2.87 1.33 -8.91
CA MET A 121 -2.07 2.55 -8.92
C MET A 121 -0.81 2.39 -8.06
N MET A 122 -0.93 1.85 -6.85
CA MET A 122 0.22 1.63 -5.95
C MET A 122 1.23 0.65 -6.55
N ALA A 123 0.74 -0.45 -7.15
CA ALA A 123 1.59 -1.42 -7.85
C ALA A 123 2.33 -0.79 -9.03
N GLU A 124 1.66 0.08 -9.80
CA GLU A 124 2.30 0.81 -10.90
C GLU A 124 3.38 1.76 -10.37
N LYS A 125 3.04 2.58 -9.36
CA LYS A 125 3.94 3.60 -8.80
C LYS A 125 5.23 3.04 -8.20
N ILE A 126 5.16 1.89 -7.53
CA ILE A 126 6.35 1.26 -6.96
C ILE A 126 7.19 0.52 -8.01
N SER A 127 6.56 0.11 -9.12
CA SER A 127 7.26 -0.51 -10.26
C SER A 127 7.98 0.49 -11.15
N GLU A 128 7.57 1.76 -11.12
CA GLU A 128 8.26 2.86 -11.78
C GLU A 128 9.60 3.12 -11.05
N LYS A 129 10.70 3.07 -11.79
CA LYS A 129 12.01 3.51 -11.29
C LYS A 129 11.96 5.02 -11.06
N LYS A 130 11.98 5.47 -9.81
CA LYS A 130 12.21 6.87 -9.47
C LYS A 130 13.70 7.08 -9.25
N ASP A 131 14.34 7.74 -10.21
CA ASP A 131 15.71 8.28 -10.10
C ASP A 131 15.78 9.37 -9.00
#